data_AF-A0A7Z9NT78-F1
#
_entry.id   AF-A0A7Z9NT78-F1
#
_cell.length_a   1.000
_cell.length_b   1.000
_cell.length_c   1.000
_cell.angle_alpha   90.00
_cell.angle_beta   90.00
_cell.angle_gamma   90.00
#
_symmetry.space_group_name_H-M   'P 1'
#
loop_
_entity.id
_entity.type
_entity.pdbx_description
1 polymer ?
#
loop_
_entity_poly.entity_id
_entity_poly.type
_entity_poly.pdbx_seq_one_letter_code
_entity_poly.pdbx_strand_id
1 'polypeptide(L)'
;MELLAPAGNLDKLKTAVLYGADAVYLAGQKFSLRGASDNFSETELLEGVTFAKQNNCKTYVTLNAFLHDRDLEELPEYVRFLAQCGVDAVSGIRHAHR
;
A
#
# COMPACT_ATOMS: atom_id res chain seq x y z
N MET A 1 18.14 7.54 11.61
CA MET A 1 17.06 6.62 12.02
C MET A 1 15.90 6.94 11.09
N GLU A 2 15.42 5.99 10.28
CA GLU A 2 14.29 6.21 9.37
C GLU A 2 12.97 6.05 10.14
N LEU A 3 12.09 7.06 10.11
CA LEU A 3 10.78 7.03 10.74
C LEU A 3 9.76 6.40 9.78
N LEU A 4 9.45 5.13 10.02
CA LEU A 4 8.41 4.38 9.32
C LEU A 4 7.09 4.45 10.09
N ALA A 5 6.05 5.03 9.47
CA ALA A 5 4.73 5.18 10.09
C ALA A 5 3.63 4.33 9.41
N PRO A 6 2.70 3.74 10.18
CA PRO A 6 1.49 3.13 9.62
C PRO A 6 0.56 4.18 9.03
N ALA A 7 0.11 3.96 7.80
CA ALA A 7 -0.97 4.68 7.18
C ALA A 7 -2.15 3.74 6.90
N GLY A 8 -3.20 3.83 7.72
CA GLY A 8 -4.41 3.05 7.53
C GLY A 8 -5.27 3.54 6.37
N ASN A 9 -5.31 4.86 6.17
CA ASN A 9 -6.08 5.56 5.14
C ASN A 9 -5.34 6.84 4.71
N LEU A 10 -5.89 7.56 3.73
CA LEU A 10 -5.27 8.74 3.14
C LEU A 10 -5.00 9.86 4.14
N ASP A 11 -5.94 10.17 5.04
CA ASP A 11 -5.74 11.19 6.08
C ASP A 11 -4.58 10.85 7.02
N LYS A 12 -4.47 9.59 7.42
CA LYS A 12 -3.35 9.12 8.27
C LYS A 12 -2.02 9.18 7.52
N LEU A 13 -2.00 8.86 6.23
CA LEU A 13 -0.81 9.03 5.39
C LEU A 13 -0.37 10.48 5.37
N LYS A 14 -1.28 11.40 5.01
CA LYS A 14 -0.96 12.83 4.93
C LYS A 14 -0.46 13.36 6.27
N THR A 15 -1.12 12.96 7.36
CA THR A 15 -0.70 13.32 8.73
C THR A 15 0.70 12.82 9.04
N ALA A 16 0.98 11.53 8.80
CA ALA A 16 2.30 10.95 9.09
C ALA A 16 3.42 11.65 8.31
N VAL A 17 3.20 11.90 7.01
CA VAL A 17 4.14 12.62 6.15
C VAL A 17 4.40 14.03 6.66
N LEU A 18 3.35 14.79 7.00
CA LEU A 18 3.48 16.16 7.52
C LEU A 18 4.18 16.22 8.88
N TYR A 19 4.12 15.14 9.66
CA TYR A 19 4.79 15.01 10.96
C TYR A 19 6.23 14.49 10.83
N GLY A 20 6.75 14.34 9.60
CA GLY A 20 8.15 14.01 9.33
C GLY A 20 8.45 12.52 9.20
N ALA A 21 7.47 11.69 8.80
CA ALA A 21 7.75 10.31 8.42
C ALA A 21 8.65 10.25 7.18
N ASP A 22 9.78 9.52 7.28
CA ASP A 22 10.64 9.22 6.14
C ASP A 22 10.00 8.18 5.19
N ALA A 23 9.15 7.32 5.75
CA ALA A 23 8.40 6.33 5.01
C ALA A 23 7.04 6.03 5.65
N VAL A 24 6.08 5.61 4.83
CA VAL A 24 4.79 5.09 5.27
C VAL A 24 4.55 3.69 4.73
N TYR A 25 3.92 2.83 5.53
CA TYR A 25 3.39 1.56 5.05
C TYR A 25 1.86 1.57 5.06
N LEU A 26 1.27 1.09 3.99
CA LEU A 26 -0.16 1.14 3.71
C LEU A 26 -0.63 -0.15 3.01
N ALA A 27 -1.94 -0.29 2.83
CA ALA A 27 -2.54 -1.40 2.10
C ALA A 27 -3.69 -0.90 1.24
N GLY A 28 -3.87 -1.51 0.07
CA GLY A 28 -5.06 -1.28 -0.73
C GLY A 28 -6.25 -2.10 -0.25
N GLN A 29 -7.41 -1.84 -0.84
CA GLN A 29 -8.63 -2.62 -0.60
C GLN A 29 -8.52 -4.07 -1.11
N LYS A 30 -7.72 -4.30 -2.14
CA LYS A 30 -7.38 -5.64 -2.65
C LYS A 30 -6.18 -6.21 -1.90
N PHE A 31 -6.15 -7.53 -1.78
CA PHE A 31 -4.99 -8.28 -1.26
C PHE A 31 -4.53 -7.92 0.17
N SER A 32 -5.46 -7.47 1.04
CA SER A 32 -5.22 -7.17 2.45
C SER A 32 -6.08 -8.04 3.38
N LEU A 33 -5.51 -8.53 4.49
CA LEU A 33 -6.26 -9.25 5.55
C LEU A 33 -7.02 -8.32 6.49
N ARG A 34 -6.65 -7.04 6.55
CA ARG A 34 -7.37 -6.04 7.36
C ARG A 34 -8.58 -5.56 6.57
N GLY A 35 -9.73 -5.51 7.25
CA GLY A 35 -11.03 -5.16 6.67
C GLY A 35 -10.94 -3.99 5.68
N ALA A 36 -11.43 -4.22 4.46
CA ALA A 36 -11.20 -3.36 3.31
C ALA A 36 -11.76 -1.93 3.46
N SER A 37 -12.73 -1.70 4.36
CA SER A 37 -13.43 -0.41 4.45
C SER A 37 -12.57 0.78 4.84
N ASP A 38 -11.46 0.58 5.55
CA ASP A 38 -10.51 1.65 5.91
C ASP A 38 -9.29 1.72 4.98
N ASN A 39 -9.06 0.71 4.13
CA ASN A 39 -7.89 0.67 3.25
C ASN A 39 -8.09 1.54 2.01
N PHE A 40 -7.00 1.85 1.32
CA PHE A 40 -6.98 2.76 0.19
C PHE A 40 -7.66 2.16 -1.04
N SER A 41 -8.60 2.90 -1.62
CA SER A 41 -9.03 2.69 -3.00
C SER A 41 -7.89 2.93 -3.99
N GLU A 42 -8.05 2.50 -5.25
CA GLU A 42 -7.04 2.74 -6.29
C GLU A 42 -6.78 4.24 -6.51
N THR A 43 -7.80 5.08 -6.41
CA THR A 43 -7.68 6.54 -6.50
C THR A 43 -6.94 7.14 -5.31
N GLU A 44 -7.24 6.69 -4.09
CA GLU A 44 -6.54 7.16 -2.88
C GLU A 44 -5.09 6.67 -2.85
N LEU A 45 -4.80 5.48 -3.39
CA LEU A 45 -3.42 4.99 -3.55
C LEU A 45 -2.62 5.94 -4.43
N LEU A 46 -3.14 6.27 -5.60
CA LEU A 46 -2.46 7.19 -6.52
C LEU A 46 -2.25 8.57 -5.87
N GLU A 47 -3.28 9.11 -5.21
CA GLU A 47 -3.18 10.39 -4.51
C GLU A 47 -2.16 10.35 -3.36
N GLY A 48 -2.23 9.32 -2.51
CA GLY A 48 -1.36 9.15 -1.36
C GLY A 48 0.10 8.97 -1.75
N VAL A 49 0.38 8.17 -2.78
CA VAL A 49 1.74 7.96 -3.30
C VAL A 49 2.28 9.24 -3.92
N THR A 50 1.46 9.96 -4.69
CA THR A 50 1.87 11.26 -5.26
C THR A 50 2.21 12.25 -4.15
N PHE A 51 1.37 12.35 -3.12
CA PHE A 51 1.58 13.24 -1.99
C PHE A 51 2.85 12.88 -1.21
N ALA A 52 3.05 11.60 -0.88
CA ALA A 52 4.25 11.14 -0.17
C ALA A 52 5.53 11.47 -0.96
N LYS A 53 5.52 11.17 -2.27
CA LYS A 53 6.65 11.47 -3.17
C LYS A 53 6.98 12.97 -3.23
N GLN A 54 5.98 13.84 -3.30
CA GLN A 54 6.17 15.30 -3.27
C GLN A 54 6.80 15.80 -1.97
N ASN A 55 6.65 15.05 -0.88
CA ASN A 55 7.20 15.36 0.45
C ASN A 55 8.45 14.51 0.78
N ASN A 56 9.07 13.86 -0.20
CA ASN A 56 10.24 12.98 -0.02
C ASN A 56 10.01 11.82 0.98
N CYS A 57 8.76 11.36 1.11
CA CYS A 57 8.39 10.22 1.94
C CYS A 57 8.20 8.98 1.06
N LYS A 58 8.82 7.86 1.44
CA LYS A 58 8.70 6.58 0.72
C LYS A 58 7.38 5.88 1.04
N THR A 59 6.89 5.07 0.12
CA THR A 59 5.63 4.33 0.26
C THR A 59 5.84 2.83 0.10
N TYR A 60 5.33 2.07 1.08
CA TYR A 60 5.39 0.61 1.10
C TYR A 60 3.99 0.02 1.14
N VAL A 61 3.62 -0.75 0.11
CA VAL A 61 2.31 -1.40 0.05
C VAL A 61 2.41 -2.83 0.54
N THR A 62 1.52 -3.21 1.44
CA THR A 62 1.45 -4.57 1.99
C THR A 62 0.36 -5.38 1.28
N LEU A 63 0.74 -6.52 0.71
CA LEU A 63 -0.14 -7.52 0.10
C LEU A 63 -0.17 -8.76 0.99
N ASN A 64 -0.90 -8.72 2.10
CA ASN A 64 -0.87 -9.79 3.10
C ASN A 64 -2.07 -10.76 3.04
N ALA A 65 -2.91 -10.72 2.01
CA ALA A 65 -4.06 -11.63 1.88
C ALA A 65 -3.70 -13.12 1.69
N PHE A 66 -4.60 -13.99 2.13
CA PHE A 66 -4.63 -15.38 1.69
C PHE A 66 -5.22 -15.43 0.28
N LEU A 67 -4.36 -15.69 -0.71
CA LEU A 67 -4.75 -15.72 -2.11
C LEU A 67 -5.31 -17.09 -2.48
N HIS A 68 -6.50 -17.12 -3.07
CA HIS A 68 -7.01 -18.27 -3.80
C HIS A 68 -6.54 -18.21 -5.27
N ASP A 69 -6.71 -19.29 -6.02
CA ASP A 69 -6.23 -19.39 -7.41
C ASP A 69 -6.71 -18.23 -8.30
N ARG A 70 -7.97 -17.83 -8.16
CA ARG A 70 -8.54 -16.67 -8.87
C ARG A 70 -7.86 -15.34 -8.53
N ASP A 71 -7.44 -15.18 -7.27
CA ASP A 71 -6.79 -13.95 -6.80
C ASP A 71 -5.36 -13.86 -7.36
N LEU A 72 -4.73 -15.01 -7.66
CA LEU A 72 -3.43 -15.08 -8.32
C LEU A 72 -3.49 -14.65 -9.80
N GLU A 73 -4.66 -14.79 -10.45
CA GLU A 73 -4.86 -14.30 -11.82
C GLU A 73 -4.90 -12.77 -11.88
N GLU A 74 -5.49 -12.11 -10.87
CA GLU A 74 -5.59 -10.65 -10.77
C GLU A 74 -4.33 -9.98 -10.18
N LEU A 75 -3.52 -10.73 -9.43
CA LEU A 75 -2.33 -10.22 -8.73
C LEU A 75 -1.31 -9.52 -9.67
N PRO A 76 -0.96 -10.06 -10.85
CA PRO A 76 -0.02 -9.40 -11.75
C PRO A 76 -0.49 -8.03 -12.21
N GLU A 77 -1.78 -7.88 -12.52
CA GLU A 77 -2.35 -6.59 -12.93
C GLU A 77 -2.32 -5.59 -11.79
N TYR A 78 -2.64 -6.03 -10.57
CA TYR A 78 -2.60 -5.15 -9.40
C TYR A 78 -1.17 -4.71 -9.04
N VAL A 79 -0.18 -5.60 -9.11
CA VAL A 79 1.22 -5.23 -8.91
C VAL A 79 1.69 -4.24 -9.98
N ARG A 80 1.23 -4.40 -11.22
CA ARG A 80 1.50 -3.47 -12.32
C ARG A 80 0.90 -2.09 -12.04
N PHE A 81 -0.32 -2.04 -11.52
CA PHE A 81 -0.96 -0.81 -11.07
C PHE A 81 -0.16 -0.12 -9.95
N LEU A 82 0.28 -0.86 -8.93
CA LEU A 82 1.12 -0.29 -7.85
C LEU A 82 2.44 0.29 -8.37
N ALA A 83 3.06 -0.39 -9.33
CA ALA A 83 4.27 0.10 -9.99
C ALA A 83 4.00 1.39 -10.80
N GLN A 84 2.85 1.49 -11.48
CA GLN A 84 2.43 2.70 -12.19
C GLN A 84 2.13 3.88 -11.27
N CYS A 85 1.56 3.63 -10.08
CA CYS A 85 1.39 4.66 -9.05
C CYS A 85 2.74 5.19 -8.54
N GLY A 86 3.82 4.42 -8.69
CA GLY A 86 5.15 4.79 -8.23
C GLY A 86 5.42 4.42 -6.77
N VAL A 87 4.79 3.35 -6.27
CA VAL A 87 5.09 2.76 -4.95
C VAL A 87 6.55 2.31 -4.90
N ASP A 88 7.25 2.59 -3.79
CA ASP A 88 8.68 2.28 -3.65
C ASP A 88 8.95 0.79 -3.43
N ALA A 89 8.10 0.11 -2.68
CA ALA A 89 8.19 -1.35 -2.52
C ALA A 89 6.87 -2.00 -2.16
N VAL A 90 6.79 -3.30 -2.46
CA VAL A 90 5.66 -4.16 -2.10
C VAL A 90 6.15 -5.27 -1.17
N SER A 91 5.40 -5.57 -0.10
CA SER A 91 5.75 -6.60 0.90
C SER A 91 4.58 -7.56 1.15
N GLY A 92 4.87 -8.81 1.52
CA GLY A 92 3.90 -9.65 2.24
C GLY A 92 3.23 -10.81 1.51
N ILE A 93 3.60 -11.14 0.26
CA ILE A 93 2.97 -12.24 -0.47
C ILE A 93 3.31 -13.58 0.21
N ARG A 94 2.31 -14.23 0.82
CA ARG A 94 2.41 -15.60 1.32
C ARG A 94 1.44 -16.48 0.53
N HIS A 95 1.98 -17.38 -0.27
CA HIS A 95 1.18 -18.40 -0.95
C HIS A 95 0.90 -19.55 0.03
N ALA A 96 -0.38 -19.79 0.32
CA ALA A 96 -0.81 -20.94 1.09
C ALA A 96 -0.99 -22.12 0.12
N HIS A 97 -0.04 -23.06 0.09
CA HIS A 97 -0.28 -24.36 -0.51
C HIS A 97 -1.28 -25.13 0.36
N ARG A 98 -2.36 -25.61 -0.25
CA ARG A 98 -3.15 -26.73 0.30
C ARG A 98 -2.40 -28.04 0.09
#